data_AF-A0A9N9FD69-F1
#
_entry.id   AF-A0A9N9FD69-F1
#
_cell.length_a   1.000
_cell.length_b   1.000
_cell.length_c   1.000
_cell.angle_alpha   90.00
_cell.angle_beta   90.00
_cell.angle_gamma   90.00
#
_symmetry.space_group_name_H-M   'P 1'
#
loop_
_entity.id
_entity.type
_entity.pdbx_description
1 polymer ?
#
loop_
_entity_poly.entity_id
_entity_poly.type
_entity_poly.pdbx_seq_one_letter_code
_entity_poly.pdbx_strand_id
1 'polypeptide(L)'
;MKLSKERCTLLITGVDSYIPNCIASCLLDCLKGSSSKVKFVVTAQDPDNELVRKLKKKGAEIREICYDDRQSVEDAVRGVNVMVFFPEHDEDRVRQAREMANAANNEEDLCGVLVNTIQGAGDGKQRLFKDYCEIEKIWKKETKSSDTCLCVLRPGFIQEAMELWSPHVEDSGTFNMTPSPHRRFAPLSLNDYACVVYEILAKAHDKAVIQIDRKHHHKCYTLTGPKSISFHKMIEIVNEVIGDQGSVEYEQVSEEELEEYLTNLSYDGHKRDDGSVWYGLNESSRAVTKLINEPQGKVDKRVRKFIEGLDKAEDAVQSLNRRNRGRQSNGEYRYNTRRQQKGLQARRIDDIIDMLDRLRNSGIEDADMLNTNERIRLANDLRRELNRIAEKLRGSGLEGEGRHEHKFPRIPLPLRPIEVNCVLDILCYIEEGCADKTTGDVEKITHREPQSIKIWFEISSPEIVNSVPTLETADVIAVRITTTTVGVIPTTTNVELSVAESKEYVMREITKSLGKYFFHVVS
;
A
#
# COMPACT_ATOMS: atom_id res chain seq x y z
N MET A 1 18.47 -29.67 22.69
CA MET A 1 17.13 -30.14 22.26
C MET A 1 17.24 -30.90 20.95
N LYS A 2 16.85 -32.18 20.93
CA LYS A 2 16.51 -32.86 19.67
C LYS A 2 15.12 -32.36 19.31
N LEU A 3 15.02 -31.36 18.42
CA LEU A 3 13.74 -31.09 17.76
C LEU A 3 13.36 -32.38 17.05
N SER A 4 12.31 -33.05 17.53
CA SER A 4 11.68 -34.19 16.88
C SER A 4 11.35 -33.79 15.43
N LYS A 5 11.07 -34.76 14.56
CA LYS A 5 10.60 -34.50 13.18
C LYS A 5 9.23 -33.76 13.11
N GLU A 6 8.76 -33.21 14.22
CA GLU A 6 7.46 -32.57 14.35
C GLU A 6 7.46 -31.18 13.75
N ARG A 7 6.25 -30.77 13.37
CA ARG A 7 5.96 -29.52 12.68
C ARG A 7 6.06 -28.38 13.71
N CYS A 8 6.95 -27.42 13.48
CA CYS A 8 7.08 -26.21 14.30
C CYS A 8 5.83 -25.32 14.15
N THR A 9 5.22 -24.92 15.26
CA THR A 9 4.07 -24.01 15.27
C THR A 9 4.53 -22.57 15.56
N LEU A 10 4.31 -21.69 14.58
CA LEU A 10 4.50 -20.24 14.71
C LEU A 10 3.15 -19.58 14.97
N LEU A 11 3.02 -18.89 16.09
CA LEU A 11 1.86 -18.07 16.45
C LEU A 11 2.12 -16.59 16.18
N ILE A 12 1.14 -15.89 15.61
CA ILE A 12 1.13 -14.42 15.51
C ILE A 12 -0.19 -13.90 16.10
N THR A 13 -0.13 -12.98 17.06
CA THR A 13 -1.34 -12.50 17.76
C THR A 13 -1.93 -11.24 17.12
N GLY A 14 -3.22 -11.00 17.39
CA GLY A 14 -3.94 -9.75 17.07
C GLY A 14 -4.07 -9.44 15.57
N VAL A 15 -4.21 -10.46 14.71
CA VAL A 15 -4.15 -10.28 13.24
C VAL A 15 -5.41 -9.69 12.60
N ASP A 16 -6.40 -9.33 13.41
CA ASP A 16 -7.50 -8.43 13.05
C ASP A 16 -7.06 -6.96 12.99
N SER A 17 -5.93 -6.62 13.63
CA SER A 17 -5.27 -5.32 13.48
C SER A 17 -4.36 -5.27 12.23
N TYR A 18 -4.21 -4.07 11.66
CA TYR A 18 -3.54 -3.85 10.38
C TYR A 18 -2.08 -4.36 10.33
N ILE A 19 -1.22 -3.89 11.24
CA ILE A 19 0.21 -4.22 11.27
C ILE A 19 0.46 -5.74 11.44
N PRO A 20 -0.05 -6.41 12.49
CA PRO A 20 0.14 -7.85 12.65
C PRO A 20 -0.39 -8.66 11.46
N ASN A 21 -1.50 -8.25 10.83
CA ASN A 21 -2.00 -8.89 9.62
C ASN A 21 -1.00 -8.81 8.46
N CYS A 22 -0.46 -7.62 8.20
CA CYS A 22 0.55 -7.36 7.18
C CYS A 22 1.81 -8.21 7.40
N ILE A 23 2.30 -8.26 8.64
CA ILE A 23 3.46 -9.08 9.02
C ILE A 23 3.16 -10.57 8.81
N ALA A 24 2.00 -11.07 9.27
CA ALA A 24 1.60 -12.46 9.09
C ALA A 24 1.47 -12.84 7.61
N SER A 25 0.87 -11.98 6.80
CA SER A 25 0.74 -12.12 5.35
C SER A 25 2.11 -12.24 4.67
N CYS A 26 3.05 -11.35 5.00
CA CYS A 26 4.42 -11.42 4.48
C CYS A 26 5.15 -12.69 4.89
N LEU A 27 5.06 -13.09 6.16
CA LEU A 27 5.71 -14.30 6.65
C LEU A 27 5.15 -15.56 5.98
N LEU A 28 3.83 -15.66 5.82
CA LEU A 28 3.19 -16.73 5.07
C LEU A 28 3.74 -16.83 3.65
N ASP A 29 3.83 -15.71 2.93
CA ASP A 29 4.30 -15.71 1.54
C ASP A 29 5.79 -16.06 1.44
N CYS A 30 6.63 -15.58 2.36
CA CYS A 30 8.05 -15.91 2.41
C CYS A 30 8.32 -17.38 2.79
N LEU A 31 7.46 -17.98 3.62
CA LEU A 31 7.73 -19.30 4.22
C LEU A 31 6.93 -20.45 3.57
N LYS A 32 5.90 -20.14 2.76
CA LYS A 32 5.13 -21.13 1.96
C LYS A 32 6.01 -22.04 1.09
N GLY A 33 7.12 -21.51 0.56
CA GLY A 33 8.05 -22.26 -0.30
C GLY A 33 8.97 -23.24 0.45
N SER A 34 9.10 -23.10 1.78
CA SER A 34 10.06 -23.85 2.61
C SER A 34 9.50 -25.16 3.19
N SER A 35 8.39 -25.68 2.62
CA SER A 35 7.84 -27.04 2.76
C SER A 35 7.42 -27.54 4.16
N SER A 36 6.12 -27.87 4.29
CA SER A 36 5.40 -28.77 5.25
C SER A 36 5.69 -28.75 6.76
N LYS A 37 6.75 -28.09 7.23
CA LYS A 37 7.29 -28.22 8.59
C LYS A 37 6.91 -27.07 9.51
N VAL A 38 6.33 -26.00 8.98
CA VAL A 38 5.81 -24.89 9.79
C VAL A 38 4.29 -24.92 9.74
N LYS A 39 3.66 -24.90 10.91
CA LYS A 39 2.24 -24.66 11.09
C LYS A 39 2.09 -23.18 11.44
N PHE A 40 1.40 -22.43 10.57
CA PHE A 40 1.09 -21.03 10.82
C PHE A 40 -0.23 -20.94 11.55
N VAL A 41 -0.18 -20.40 12.77
CA VAL A 41 -1.35 -20.12 13.59
C VAL A 41 -1.41 -18.62 13.80
N VAL A 42 -2.60 -18.04 13.72
CA VAL A 42 -2.82 -16.63 14.00
C VAL A 42 -4.02 -16.46 14.92
N THR A 43 -4.00 -15.47 15.81
CA THR A 43 -5.15 -15.15 16.69
C THR A 43 -5.87 -13.90 16.27
N ALA A 44 -7.19 -13.90 16.39
CA ALA A 44 -8.04 -12.74 16.17
C ALA A 44 -9.23 -12.78 17.14
N GLN A 45 -9.69 -11.62 17.59
CA GLN A 45 -10.95 -11.51 18.35
C GLN A 45 -12.14 -11.60 17.40
N ASP A 46 -12.01 -11.07 16.18
CA ASP A 46 -12.98 -11.22 15.10
C ASP A 46 -12.43 -12.14 13.99
N PRO A 47 -12.72 -13.44 14.01
CA PRO A 47 -12.28 -14.38 12.98
C PRO A 47 -12.94 -14.15 11.62
N ASP A 48 -14.01 -13.36 11.57
CA ASP A 48 -14.77 -13.01 10.37
C ASP A 48 -14.32 -11.70 9.72
N ASN A 49 -13.41 -10.97 10.36
CA ASN A 49 -12.76 -9.80 9.78
C ASN A 49 -12.15 -10.10 8.39
N GLU A 50 -12.30 -9.18 7.43
CA GLU A 50 -11.85 -9.38 6.05
C GLU A 50 -10.34 -9.68 5.95
N LEU A 51 -9.52 -8.99 6.75
CA LEU A 51 -8.08 -9.20 6.81
C LEU A 51 -7.75 -10.63 7.30
N VAL A 52 -8.49 -11.13 8.29
CA VAL A 52 -8.30 -12.48 8.85
C VAL A 52 -8.72 -13.54 7.83
N ARG A 53 -9.83 -13.32 7.12
CA ARG A 53 -10.27 -14.20 6.01
C ARG A 53 -9.21 -14.29 4.90
N LYS A 54 -8.50 -13.21 4.59
CA LYS A 54 -7.38 -13.21 3.63
C LYS A 54 -6.23 -14.11 4.11
N LEU A 55 -5.86 -14.06 5.40
CA LEU A 55 -4.85 -14.95 5.98
C LEU A 55 -5.29 -16.43 5.97
N LYS A 56 -6.55 -16.71 6.27
CA LYS A 56 -7.12 -18.07 6.18
C LYS A 56 -7.02 -18.62 4.77
N LYS A 57 -7.37 -17.83 3.75
CA LYS A 57 -7.19 -18.19 2.33
C LYS A 57 -5.72 -18.42 1.96
N LYS A 58 -4.78 -17.72 2.63
CA LYS A 58 -3.35 -17.94 2.50
C LYS A 58 -2.83 -19.17 3.26
N GLY A 59 -3.69 -19.92 3.97
CA GLY A 59 -3.35 -21.18 4.62
C GLY A 59 -2.96 -21.07 6.10
N ALA A 60 -3.25 -19.96 6.76
CA ALA A 60 -3.13 -19.84 8.21
C ALA A 60 -4.28 -20.58 8.93
N GLU A 61 -3.97 -21.24 10.04
CA GLU A 61 -4.97 -21.66 11.03
C GLU A 61 -5.37 -20.44 11.86
N ILE A 62 -6.66 -20.12 11.88
CA ILE A 62 -7.20 -19.04 12.70
C ILE A 62 -7.64 -19.63 14.04
N ARG A 63 -7.20 -19.04 15.15
CA ARG A 63 -7.71 -19.31 16.49
C ARG A 63 -8.39 -18.06 17.02
N GLU A 64 -9.68 -18.17 17.27
CA GLU A 64 -10.42 -17.11 17.94
C GLU A 64 -9.90 -16.96 19.38
N ILE A 65 -9.77 -15.72 19.83
CA ILE A 65 -9.30 -15.42 21.18
C ILE A 65 -10.25 -14.42 21.87
N CYS A 66 -10.64 -14.74 23.09
CA CYS A 66 -11.36 -13.86 23.99
C CYS A 66 -10.51 -13.66 25.24
N TYR A 67 -9.98 -12.46 25.46
CA TYR A 67 -9.10 -12.18 26.59
C TYR A 67 -9.81 -12.14 27.95
N ASP A 68 -11.14 -12.16 27.97
CA ASP A 68 -11.95 -12.29 29.18
C ASP A 68 -12.24 -13.75 29.54
N ASP A 69 -11.97 -14.67 28.63
CA ASP A 69 -12.05 -16.11 28.85
C ASP A 69 -10.64 -16.71 28.88
N ARG A 70 -10.17 -17.05 30.08
CA ARG A 70 -8.87 -17.68 30.30
C ARG A 70 -8.70 -18.96 29.46
N GLN A 71 -9.74 -19.77 29.32
CA GLN A 71 -9.66 -21.01 28.56
C GLN A 71 -9.44 -20.71 27.07
N SER A 72 -10.08 -19.66 26.54
CA SER A 72 -9.86 -19.19 25.18
C SER A 72 -8.41 -18.75 24.95
N VAL A 73 -7.80 -18.02 25.88
CA VAL A 73 -6.38 -17.63 25.79
C VAL A 73 -5.45 -18.86 25.82
N GLU A 74 -5.69 -19.81 26.72
CA GLU A 74 -4.91 -21.06 26.81
C GLU A 74 -5.08 -21.93 25.55
N ASP A 75 -6.29 -22.03 24.99
CA ASP A 75 -6.56 -22.72 23.74
C ASP A 75 -5.86 -22.05 22.55
N ALA A 76 -5.80 -20.72 22.53
CA ALA A 76 -5.16 -19.95 21.48
C ALA A 76 -3.64 -20.19 21.40
N VAL A 77 -2.97 -20.42 22.54
CA VAL A 77 -1.51 -20.65 22.60
C VAL A 77 -1.12 -22.13 22.58
N ARG A 78 -2.07 -23.06 22.66
CA ARG A 78 -1.79 -24.50 22.72
C ARG A 78 -0.88 -25.02 21.60
N GLY A 79 0.21 -25.68 21.97
CA GLY A 79 1.17 -26.33 21.07
C GLY A 79 2.04 -25.35 20.28
N VAL A 80 2.25 -24.14 20.79
CA VAL A 80 3.07 -23.10 20.14
C VAL A 80 4.54 -23.28 20.48
N ASN A 81 5.40 -23.22 19.47
CA ASN A 81 6.85 -23.27 19.66
C ASN A 81 7.48 -21.88 19.65
N VAL A 82 7.00 -21.02 18.75
CA VAL A 82 7.50 -19.65 18.61
C VAL A 82 6.31 -18.70 18.49
N MET A 83 6.37 -17.59 19.21
CA MET A 83 5.31 -16.60 19.18
C MET A 83 5.84 -15.22 18.76
N VAL A 84 5.13 -14.57 17.85
CA VAL A 84 5.26 -13.14 17.54
C VAL A 84 4.08 -12.44 18.19
N PHE A 85 4.33 -11.86 19.35
CA PHE A 85 3.31 -11.22 20.16
C PHE A 85 3.18 -9.75 19.76
N PHE A 86 1.96 -9.38 19.37
CA PHE A 86 1.50 -8.01 19.22
C PHE A 86 0.48 -7.72 20.33
N PRO A 87 0.70 -6.73 21.19
CA PRO A 87 -0.30 -6.25 22.13
C PRO A 87 -1.51 -5.69 21.37
N GLU A 88 -2.69 -5.99 21.87
CA GLU A 88 -3.95 -5.45 21.35
C GLU A 88 -4.02 -3.94 21.50
N HIS A 89 -4.67 -3.28 20.55
CA HIS A 89 -5.06 -1.87 20.66
C HIS A 89 -6.32 -1.75 21.52
N ASP A 90 -6.18 -2.04 22.81
CA ASP A 90 -7.26 -2.03 23.79
C ASP A 90 -6.83 -1.25 25.06
N GLU A 91 -7.77 -0.73 25.85
CA GLU A 91 -7.46 -0.08 27.12
C GLU A 91 -6.87 -1.06 28.16
N ASP A 92 -7.28 -2.33 28.09
CA ASP A 92 -6.85 -3.42 28.95
C ASP A 92 -5.59 -4.13 28.44
N ARG A 93 -4.90 -3.59 27.42
CA ARG A 93 -3.73 -4.22 26.76
C ARG A 93 -2.68 -4.80 27.72
N VAL A 94 -2.46 -4.16 28.87
CA VAL A 94 -1.50 -4.63 29.89
C VAL A 94 -2.00 -5.91 30.59
N ARG A 95 -3.29 -5.96 30.92
CA ARG A 95 -3.94 -7.16 31.48
C ARG A 95 -3.92 -8.28 30.45
N GLN A 96 -4.33 -7.99 29.23
CA GLN A 96 -4.38 -8.96 28.13
C GLN A 96 -2.99 -9.55 27.81
N ALA A 97 -1.95 -8.71 27.81
CA ALA A 97 -0.57 -9.17 27.66
C ALA A 97 -0.10 -10.06 28.82
N ARG A 98 -0.56 -9.81 30.05
CA ARG A 98 -0.27 -10.66 31.21
C ARG A 98 -0.90 -12.03 31.07
N GLU A 99 -2.17 -12.10 30.68
CA GLU A 99 -2.85 -13.38 30.44
C GLU A 99 -2.18 -14.17 29.32
N MET A 100 -1.85 -13.51 28.20
CA MET A 100 -1.10 -14.15 27.11
C MET A 100 0.28 -14.65 27.56
N ALA A 101 1.03 -13.84 28.33
CA ALA A 101 2.32 -14.25 28.85
C ALA A 101 2.22 -15.44 29.80
N ASN A 102 1.23 -15.45 30.68
CA ASN A 102 0.99 -16.56 31.60
C ASN A 102 0.64 -17.84 30.83
N ALA A 103 -0.27 -17.76 29.87
CA ALA A 103 -0.70 -18.91 29.07
C ALA A 103 0.46 -19.46 28.23
N ALA A 104 1.18 -18.60 27.50
CA ALA A 104 2.29 -19.01 26.65
C ALA A 104 3.43 -19.68 27.46
N ASN A 105 3.73 -19.17 28.66
CA ASN A 105 4.78 -19.77 29.51
C ASN A 105 4.38 -21.11 30.15
N ASN A 106 3.12 -21.54 30.04
CA ASN A 106 2.70 -22.89 30.40
C ASN A 106 2.92 -23.90 29.26
N GLU A 107 3.24 -23.44 28.04
CA GLU A 107 3.55 -24.32 26.92
C GLU A 107 4.99 -24.87 27.04
N GLU A 108 5.11 -26.19 27.24
CA GLU A 108 6.39 -26.86 27.46
C GLU A 108 7.38 -26.68 26.29
N ASP A 109 6.86 -26.59 25.06
CA ASP A 109 7.66 -26.51 23.85
C ASP A 109 7.93 -25.07 23.36
N LEU A 110 7.54 -24.04 24.13
CA LEU A 110 7.77 -22.64 23.77
C LEU A 110 9.27 -22.31 23.86
N CYS A 111 9.91 -22.17 22.71
CA CYS A 111 11.34 -21.89 22.60
C CYS A 111 11.67 -20.43 22.25
N GLY A 112 10.70 -19.61 21.84
CA GLY A 112 10.96 -18.20 21.56
C GLY A 112 9.74 -17.29 21.53
N VAL A 113 9.93 -16.06 21.98
CA VAL A 113 8.93 -14.99 21.95
C VAL A 113 9.54 -13.71 21.40
N LEU A 114 8.93 -13.18 20.35
CA LEU A 114 9.22 -11.87 19.77
C LEU A 114 8.10 -10.91 20.18
N VAL A 115 8.40 -10.00 21.10
CA VAL A 115 7.46 -9.01 21.65
C VAL A 115 7.55 -7.73 20.85
N ASN A 116 6.45 -7.33 20.22
CA ASN A 116 6.35 -6.08 19.47
C ASN A 116 5.73 -5.00 20.35
N THR A 117 6.40 -3.87 20.51
CA THR A 117 5.91 -2.71 21.27
C THR A 117 5.97 -1.47 20.40
N ILE A 118 6.53 -0.36 20.90
CA ILE A 118 6.61 0.89 20.17
C ILE A 118 7.85 1.69 20.60
N GLN A 119 8.41 2.46 19.68
CA GLN A 119 9.40 3.48 20.02
C GLN A 119 8.83 4.44 21.07
N GLY A 120 9.61 4.72 22.12
CA GLY A 120 9.16 5.54 23.24
C GLY A 120 8.61 4.73 24.43
N ALA A 121 8.47 3.41 24.32
CA ALA A 121 8.10 2.57 25.47
C ALA A 121 9.07 2.76 26.66
N GLY A 122 8.57 3.39 27.72
CA GLY A 122 9.31 3.75 28.95
C GLY A 122 9.86 5.18 28.99
N ASP A 123 9.86 5.89 27.86
CA ASP A 123 10.38 7.25 27.74
C ASP A 123 9.26 8.29 27.49
N GLY A 124 8.15 7.88 26.86
CA GLY A 124 7.01 8.76 26.57
C GLY A 124 6.11 9.05 27.79
N LYS A 125 5.43 10.20 27.77
CA LYS A 125 4.59 10.65 28.89
C LYS A 125 3.19 10.07 28.88
N GLN A 126 2.68 9.78 27.68
CA GLN A 126 1.33 9.30 27.39
C GLN A 126 1.12 7.89 27.98
N ARG A 127 -0.14 7.53 28.24
CA ARG A 127 -0.50 6.22 28.80
C ARG A 127 -0.01 5.09 27.90
N LEU A 128 -0.13 5.25 26.58
CA LEU A 128 0.33 4.29 25.57
C LEU A 128 1.76 3.78 25.84
N PHE A 129 2.72 4.70 25.99
CA PHE A 129 4.13 4.35 26.18
C PHE A 129 4.41 3.67 27.53
N LYS A 130 3.65 4.02 28.56
CA LYS A 130 3.74 3.39 29.88
C LYS A 130 3.19 1.97 29.84
N ASP A 131 2.07 1.75 29.15
CA ASP A 131 1.48 0.43 28.96
C ASP A 131 2.45 -0.50 28.23
N TYR A 132 3.02 -0.05 27.10
CA TYR A 132 4.02 -0.84 26.36
C TYR A 132 5.28 -1.11 27.19
N CYS A 133 5.72 -0.17 28.03
CA CYS A 133 6.82 -0.43 28.96
C CYS A 133 6.49 -1.55 29.97
N GLU A 134 5.27 -1.53 30.51
CA GLU A 134 4.82 -2.58 31.44
C GLU A 134 4.68 -3.93 30.75
N ILE A 135 4.18 -3.97 29.51
CA ILE A 135 4.13 -5.18 28.69
C ILE A 135 5.53 -5.79 28.51
N GLU A 136 6.55 -4.97 28.24
CA GLU A 136 7.93 -5.48 28.14
C GLU A 136 8.41 -6.09 29.46
N LYS A 137 8.06 -5.48 30.60
CA LYS A 137 8.43 -6.00 31.93
C LYS A 137 7.72 -7.32 32.23
N ILE A 138 6.44 -7.43 31.87
CA ILE A 138 5.66 -8.67 32.00
C ILE A 138 6.38 -9.80 31.26
N TRP A 139 6.69 -9.62 29.98
CA TRP A 139 7.37 -10.66 29.19
C TRP A 139 8.77 -10.98 29.72
N LYS A 140 9.55 -9.97 30.13
CA LYS A 140 10.87 -10.19 30.75
C LYS A 140 10.79 -10.97 32.06
N LYS A 141 9.72 -10.80 32.83
CA LYS A 141 9.51 -11.46 34.12
C LYS A 141 8.95 -12.88 33.97
N GLU A 142 7.95 -13.05 33.11
CA GLU A 142 7.20 -14.31 33.01
C GLU A 142 7.90 -15.35 32.13
N THR A 143 8.80 -14.93 31.24
CA THR A 143 9.66 -15.86 30.46
C THR A 143 10.68 -16.53 31.39
N LYS A 144 10.25 -17.63 32.03
CA LYS A 144 10.97 -18.30 33.14
C LYS A 144 12.06 -19.26 32.69
N SER A 145 11.91 -19.86 31.51
CA SER A 145 12.88 -20.83 31.02
C SER A 145 14.11 -20.13 30.46
N SER A 146 15.29 -20.49 30.95
CA SER A 146 16.58 -20.05 30.39
C SER A 146 16.77 -20.48 28.93
N ASP A 147 15.94 -21.41 28.44
CA ASP A 147 15.96 -21.89 27.06
C ASP A 147 14.98 -21.14 26.13
N THR A 148 14.04 -20.35 26.66
CA THR A 148 13.08 -19.58 25.84
C THR A 148 13.68 -18.25 25.42
N CYS A 149 13.93 -18.09 24.12
CA CYS A 149 14.53 -16.89 23.56
C CYS A 149 13.51 -15.73 23.51
N LEU A 150 13.63 -14.76 24.42
CA LEU A 150 12.89 -13.50 24.37
C LEU A 150 13.61 -12.41 23.57
N CYS A 151 12.92 -11.72 22.65
CA CYS A 151 13.41 -10.52 21.97
C CYS A 151 12.30 -9.44 21.91
N VAL A 152 12.66 -8.17 22.05
CA VAL A 152 11.72 -7.03 21.98
C VAL A 152 12.02 -6.17 20.76
N LEU A 153 10.98 -5.80 20.00
CA LEU A 153 11.03 -4.86 18.88
C LEU A 153 10.18 -3.63 19.18
N ARG A 154 10.78 -2.44 19.11
CA ARG A 154 10.13 -1.13 19.27
C ARG A 154 10.08 -0.42 17.91
N PRO A 155 9.10 -0.69 17.05
CA PRO A 155 8.95 0.04 15.79
C PRO A 155 8.72 1.54 16.04
N GLY A 156 9.36 2.37 15.24
CA GLY A 156 9.06 3.80 15.12
C GLY A 156 7.79 4.05 14.30
N PHE A 157 7.60 5.30 13.87
CA PHE A 157 6.44 5.69 13.06
C PHE A 157 6.39 4.90 11.75
N ILE A 158 5.31 4.15 11.51
CA ILE A 158 5.13 3.34 10.31
C ILE A 158 4.72 4.24 9.15
N GLN A 159 5.52 4.30 8.08
CA GLN A 159 5.29 5.20 6.95
C GLN A 159 3.94 4.94 6.23
N GLU A 160 3.47 3.68 6.21
CA GLU A 160 2.19 3.30 5.61
C GLU A 160 0.99 3.96 6.32
N ALA A 161 1.15 4.39 7.59
CA ALA A 161 0.13 5.17 8.28
C ALA A 161 -0.17 6.50 7.57
N MET A 162 0.74 7.01 6.73
CA MET A 162 0.52 8.23 5.95
C MET A 162 -0.65 8.10 4.96
N GLU A 163 -1.11 6.87 4.63
CA GLU A 163 -2.32 6.62 3.84
C GLU A 163 -3.60 7.19 4.50
N LEU A 164 -3.60 7.35 5.83
CA LEU A 164 -4.72 7.97 6.56
C LEU A 164 -4.99 9.42 6.13
N TRP A 165 -3.99 10.10 5.56
CA TRP A 165 -4.10 11.48 5.08
C TRP A 165 -4.43 11.56 3.59
N SER A 166 -4.48 10.44 2.87
CA SER A 166 -4.75 10.46 1.43
C SER A 166 -6.05 11.18 1.07
N PRO A 167 -7.21 10.93 1.73
CA PRO A 167 -8.43 11.66 1.42
C PRO A 167 -8.30 13.17 1.59
N HIS A 168 -7.68 13.64 2.67
CA HIS A 168 -7.50 15.06 2.90
C HIS A 168 -6.58 15.70 1.85
N VAL A 169 -5.44 15.06 1.55
CA VAL A 169 -4.51 15.54 0.51
C VAL A 169 -5.19 15.61 -0.86
N GLU A 170 -6.07 14.66 -1.16
CA GLU A 170 -6.86 14.62 -2.41
C GLU A 170 -7.85 15.79 -2.50
N ASP A 171 -8.52 16.11 -1.40
CA ASP A 171 -9.58 17.11 -1.36
C ASP A 171 -9.05 18.55 -1.21
N SER A 172 -8.06 18.77 -0.34
CA SER A 172 -7.55 20.10 0.03
C SER A 172 -6.20 20.45 -0.58
N GLY A 173 -5.43 19.45 -1.04
CA GLY A 173 -4.02 19.65 -1.37
C GLY A 173 -3.16 19.98 -0.14
N THR A 174 -3.65 19.74 1.08
CA THR A 174 -2.89 19.96 2.31
C THR A 174 -2.66 18.65 3.05
N PHE A 175 -1.58 18.60 3.82
CA PHE A 175 -1.23 17.48 4.69
C PHE A 175 -1.33 17.96 6.13
N ASN A 176 -2.48 17.71 6.77
CA ASN A 176 -2.83 18.24 8.08
C ASN A 176 -2.28 17.39 9.23
N MET A 177 -1.41 17.95 10.08
CA MET A 177 -0.84 17.24 11.22
C MET A 177 -0.66 18.12 12.44
N THR A 178 -0.61 17.52 13.62
CA THR A 178 -0.43 18.25 14.89
C THR A 178 1.00 18.72 15.17
N PRO A 179 2.07 17.97 14.84
CA PRO A 179 3.42 18.44 15.15
C PRO A 179 3.80 19.69 14.35
N SER A 180 4.79 20.44 14.81
CA SER A 180 5.35 21.54 14.03
C SER A 180 6.04 21.01 12.76
N PRO A 181 5.99 21.73 11.63
CA PRO A 181 6.62 21.30 10.37
C PRO A 181 8.12 21.02 10.47
N HIS A 182 8.79 21.58 11.48
CA HIS A 182 10.23 21.38 11.70
C HIS A 182 10.55 20.19 12.63
N ARG A 183 9.54 19.57 13.25
CA ARG A 183 9.75 18.35 14.05
C ARG A 183 10.18 17.21 13.18
N ARG A 184 11.07 16.40 13.76
CA ARG A 184 11.80 15.35 13.06
C ARG A 184 11.44 13.98 13.61
N PHE A 185 11.35 13.03 12.71
CA PHE A 185 11.08 11.63 13.03
C PHE A 185 11.73 10.72 11.96
N ALA A 186 11.91 9.44 12.30
CA ALA A 186 12.55 8.46 11.42
C ALA A 186 11.52 7.40 10.93
N PRO A 187 10.76 7.67 9.85
CA PRO A 187 9.69 6.79 9.38
C PRO A 187 10.20 5.41 8.96
N LEU A 188 9.60 4.36 9.51
CA LEU A 188 9.92 2.95 9.27
C LEU A 188 8.96 2.36 8.22
N SER A 189 9.51 1.67 7.22
CA SER A 189 8.73 0.86 6.28
C SER A 189 8.16 -0.39 6.93
N LEU A 190 6.87 -0.68 6.70
CA LEU A 190 6.26 -1.94 7.12
C LEU A 190 6.93 -3.15 6.45
N ASN A 191 7.47 -2.99 5.23
CA ASN A 191 8.25 -4.02 4.56
C ASN A 191 9.63 -4.23 5.24
N ASP A 192 10.25 -3.17 5.78
CA ASP A 192 11.44 -3.32 6.64
C ASP A 192 11.11 -4.02 7.94
N TYR A 193 10.00 -3.67 8.56
CA TYR A 193 9.55 -4.33 9.78
C TYR A 193 9.30 -5.82 9.55
N ALA A 194 8.57 -6.19 8.48
CA ALA A 194 8.36 -7.58 8.09
C ALA A 194 9.68 -8.33 7.86
N CYS A 195 10.67 -7.68 7.23
CA CYS A 195 11.98 -8.29 7.01
C CYS A 195 12.77 -8.48 8.31
N VAL A 196 12.72 -7.54 9.26
CA VAL A 196 13.33 -7.71 10.59
C VAL A 196 12.73 -8.92 11.29
N VAL A 197 11.40 -9.04 11.33
CA VAL A 197 10.71 -10.17 11.94
C VAL A 197 11.12 -11.48 11.26
N TYR A 198 11.13 -11.52 9.93
CA TYR A 198 11.57 -12.69 9.16
C TYR A 198 13.03 -13.07 9.44
N GLU A 199 13.94 -12.11 9.48
CA GLU A 199 15.37 -12.34 9.69
C GLU A 199 15.66 -12.90 11.09
N ILE A 200 14.96 -12.40 12.11
CA ILE A 200 15.05 -12.91 13.49
C ILE A 200 14.53 -14.35 13.60
N LEU A 201 13.45 -14.69 12.88
CA LEU A 201 12.75 -15.98 12.99
C LEU A 201 13.32 -17.09 12.09
N ALA A 202 13.71 -16.76 10.85
CA ALA A 202 13.83 -17.74 9.77
C ALA A 202 15.24 -17.89 9.18
N LYS A 203 16.12 -16.88 9.32
CA LYS A 203 17.49 -16.96 8.76
C LYS A 203 18.52 -17.53 9.72
N ALA A 204 18.15 -17.72 10.97
CA ALA A 204 19.00 -18.34 11.98
C ALA A 204 19.34 -19.81 11.64
N HIS A 205 18.52 -20.49 10.81
CA HIS A 205 18.66 -21.91 10.48
C HIS A 205 18.37 -22.17 8.99
N ASP A 206 18.79 -23.34 8.49
CA ASP A 206 18.23 -23.88 7.25
C ASP A 206 16.70 -23.78 7.37
N LYS A 207 16.03 -23.10 6.42
CA LYS A 207 14.62 -22.61 6.40
C LYS A 207 13.51 -23.59 6.87
N ALA A 208 13.89 -24.81 7.24
CA ALA A 208 13.09 -25.87 7.82
C ALA A 208 12.78 -25.70 9.32
N VAL A 209 13.49 -24.85 10.08
CA VAL A 209 13.24 -24.62 11.52
C VAL A 209 13.06 -23.14 11.79
N ILE A 210 11.90 -22.76 12.34
CA ILE A 210 11.66 -21.41 12.85
C ILE A 210 12.03 -21.39 14.33
N GLN A 211 12.98 -20.54 14.69
CA GLN A 211 13.33 -20.23 16.07
C GLN A 211 14.08 -18.90 16.13
N ILE A 212 13.98 -18.21 17.25
CA ILE A 212 14.72 -16.97 17.48
C ILE A 212 16.18 -17.32 17.76
N ASP A 213 17.10 -16.76 16.97
CA ASP A 213 18.54 -16.91 17.19
C ASP A 213 18.92 -16.43 18.61
N ARG A 214 19.71 -17.23 19.35
CA ARG A 214 20.18 -16.87 20.69
C ARG A 214 20.91 -15.53 20.74
N LYS A 215 21.48 -15.04 19.63
CA LYS A 215 22.08 -13.69 19.58
C LYS A 215 21.08 -12.55 19.82
N HIS A 216 19.79 -12.80 19.56
CA HIS A 216 18.69 -11.86 19.77
C HIS A 216 18.06 -12.00 21.17
N HIS A 217 18.43 -13.02 21.94
CA HIS A 217 17.91 -13.23 23.28
C HIS A 217 18.24 -12.05 24.21
N HIS A 218 17.22 -11.58 24.94
CA HIS A 218 17.24 -10.39 25.80
C HIS A 218 17.67 -9.10 25.09
N LYS A 219 17.63 -9.06 23.75
CA LYS A 219 17.83 -7.82 23.00
C LYS A 219 16.51 -7.06 22.88
N CYS A 220 16.64 -5.74 22.96
CA CYS A 220 15.60 -4.79 22.65
C CYS A 220 16.11 -3.93 21.50
N TYR A 221 15.43 -3.99 20.36
CA TYR A 221 15.77 -3.21 19.17
C TYR A 221 14.74 -2.11 18.97
N THR A 222 15.17 -0.92 18.59
CA THR A 222 14.26 0.15 18.18
C THR A 222 14.36 0.29 16.69
N LEU A 223 13.30 0.00 15.95
CA LEU A 223 13.34 -0.06 14.49
C LEU A 223 12.94 1.29 13.91
N THR A 224 13.84 1.92 13.15
CA THR A 224 13.60 3.23 12.54
C THR A 224 13.94 3.20 11.06
N GLY A 225 13.42 4.19 10.33
CA GLY A 225 13.90 4.48 8.98
C GLY A 225 15.38 4.79 8.91
N PRO A 226 15.93 4.89 7.68
CA PRO A 226 17.36 5.12 7.46
C PRO A 226 17.78 6.55 7.86
N LYS A 227 16.84 7.50 7.86
CA LYS A 227 17.11 8.91 8.13
C LYS A 227 15.96 9.51 8.94
N SER A 228 16.31 10.37 9.89
CA SER A 228 15.34 11.27 10.50
C SER A 228 15.10 12.46 9.56
N ILE A 229 13.83 12.80 9.33
CA ILE A 229 13.40 13.89 8.46
C ILE A 229 12.36 14.75 9.16
N SER A 230 12.26 16.03 8.78
CA SER A 230 11.16 16.88 9.24
C SER A 230 9.92 16.70 8.38
N PHE A 231 8.75 17.06 8.91
CA PHE A 231 7.51 17.09 8.11
C PHE A 231 7.61 18.05 6.91
N HIS A 232 8.26 19.20 7.07
CA HIS A 232 8.58 20.08 5.94
C HIS A 232 9.36 19.34 4.85
N LYS A 233 10.41 18.59 5.22
CA LYS A 233 11.19 17.82 4.25
C LYS A 233 10.39 16.66 3.66
N MET A 234 9.46 16.07 4.41
CA MET A 234 8.52 15.08 3.91
C MET A 234 7.64 15.67 2.79
N ILE A 235 7.09 16.87 2.99
CA ILE A 235 6.27 17.54 1.97
C ILE A 235 7.09 17.92 0.74
N GLU A 236 8.34 18.36 0.91
CA GLU A 236 9.25 18.53 -0.24
C GLU A 236 9.41 17.22 -1.02
N ILE A 237 9.60 16.08 -0.34
CA ILE A 237 9.70 14.76 -0.99
C ILE A 237 8.40 14.41 -1.72
N VAL A 238 7.25 14.65 -1.12
CA VAL A 238 5.93 14.43 -1.74
C VAL A 238 5.81 15.25 -3.03
N ASN A 239 6.14 16.54 -2.99
CA ASN A 239 6.10 17.42 -4.15
C ASN A 239 7.13 17.05 -5.22
N GLU A 240 8.32 16.61 -4.83
CA GLU A 240 9.32 16.04 -5.76
C GLU A 240 8.75 14.81 -6.51
N VAL A 241 7.97 13.97 -5.83
CA VAL A 241 7.39 12.75 -6.39
C VAL A 241 6.15 13.04 -7.24
N ILE A 242 5.33 14.02 -6.84
CA ILE A 242 4.16 14.46 -7.61
C ILE A 242 4.58 15.18 -8.91
N GLY A 243 5.68 15.94 -8.85
CA GLY A 243 6.17 16.74 -9.97
C GLY A 243 5.17 17.82 -10.40
N ASP A 244 5.05 18.06 -11.70
CA ASP A 244 4.19 19.12 -12.24
C ASP A 244 2.68 18.82 -12.14
N GLN A 245 2.28 17.70 -11.52
CA GLN A 245 0.87 17.26 -11.48
C GLN A 245 0.07 17.95 -10.37
N GLY A 246 0.74 18.55 -9.40
CA GLY A 246 0.15 19.39 -8.37
C GLY A 246 1.12 19.66 -7.24
N SER A 247 0.61 20.22 -6.15
CA SER A 247 1.39 20.55 -4.97
C SER A 247 0.62 20.21 -3.72
N VAL A 248 1.35 19.71 -2.72
CA VAL A 248 0.87 19.48 -1.37
C VAL A 248 1.53 20.48 -0.44
N GLU A 249 0.74 21.13 0.41
CA GLU A 249 1.22 22.03 1.45
C GLU A 249 1.13 21.38 2.82
N TYR A 250 1.99 21.81 3.75
CA TYR A 250 1.89 21.37 5.14
C TYR A 250 0.91 22.27 5.88
N GLU A 251 -0.04 21.67 6.60
CA GLU A 251 -0.97 22.39 7.45
C GLU A 251 -0.83 21.89 8.89
N GLN A 252 -0.46 22.80 9.80
CA GLN A 252 -0.45 22.45 11.21
C GLN A 252 -1.84 22.68 11.80
N VAL A 253 -2.44 21.63 12.37
CA VAL A 253 -3.79 21.67 12.97
C VAL A 253 -3.74 21.36 14.47
N SER A 254 -4.81 21.68 15.19
CA SER A 254 -4.98 21.27 16.59
C SER A 254 -5.20 19.76 16.71
N GLU A 255 -5.03 19.24 17.94
CA GLU A 255 -5.26 17.82 18.24
C GLU A 255 -6.72 17.45 18.02
N GLU A 256 -7.64 18.33 18.44
CA GLU A 256 -9.07 18.16 18.29
C GLU A 256 -9.51 18.11 16.81
N GLU A 257 -8.96 18.99 15.97
CA GLU A 257 -9.24 18.98 14.52
C GLU A 257 -8.73 17.69 13.86
N LEU A 258 -7.55 17.21 14.25
CA LEU A 258 -7.02 15.95 13.70
C LEU A 258 -7.79 14.73 14.22
N GLU A 259 -8.20 14.73 15.49
CA GLU A 259 -9.05 13.68 16.07
C GLU A 259 -10.39 13.60 15.33
N GLU A 260 -11.04 14.75 15.09
CA GLU A 260 -12.29 14.82 14.33
C GLU A 260 -12.09 14.28 12.91
N TYR A 261 -11.01 14.68 12.23
CA TYR A 261 -10.67 14.15 10.91
C TYR A 261 -10.51 12.62 10.94
N LEU A 262 -9.66 12.08 11.81
CA LEU A 262 -9.37 10.65 11.89
C LEU A 262 -10.59 9.81 12.30
N THR A 263 -11.46 10.35 13.15
CA THR A 263 -12.71 9.69 13.57
C THR A 263 -13.73 9.64 12.44
N ASN A 264 -13.79 10.70 11.62
CA ASN A 264 -14.73 10.80 10.50
C ASN A 264 -14.21 10.12 9.22
N LEU A 265 -12.99 9.57 9.22
CA LEU A 265 -12.48 8.76 8.13
C LEU A 265 -13.39 7.54 7.91
N SER A 266 -14.18 7.58 6.85
CA SER A 266 -14.97 6.45 6.39
C SER A 266 -14.74 6.25 4.90
N TYR A 267 -14.75 5.00 4.45
CA TYR A 267 -14.74 4.70 3.01
C TYR A 267 -16.03 5.17 2.31
N ASP A 268 -17.09 5.53 3.06
CA ASP A 268 -18.42 5.76 2.51
C ASP A 268 -18.65 7.15 1.90
N GLY A 269 -17.75 8.12 2.11
CA GLY A 269 -17.76 9.40 1.38
C GLY A 269 -17.13 9.32 -0.02
N HIS A 270 -16.22 8.35 -0.19
CA HIS A 270 -15.60 8.01 -1.47
C HIS A 270 -15.75 6.52 -1.68
N LYS A 271 -16.94 6.08 -2.11
CA LYS A 271 -17.03 4.84 -2.89
C LYS A 271 -16.11 4.98 -4.10
N ARG A 272 -14.83 4.62 -3.92
CA ARG A 272 -13.95 4.28 -5.04
C ARG A 272 -14.61 3.05 -5.63
N ASP A 273 -15.39 3.26 -6.69
CA ASP A 273 -15.99 2.19 -7.48
C ASP A 273 -14.91 1.12 -7.67
N ASP A 274 -15.12 -0.01 -7.01
CA ASP A 274 -14.29 -1.20 -6.91
C ASP A 274 -14.25 -1.98 -8.24
N GLY A 275 -14.36 -1.25 -9.36
CA GLY A 275 -14.20 -1.72 -10.73
C GLY A 275 -13.33 -0.82 -11.62
N SER A 276 -12.84 0.33 -11.14
CA SER A 276 -11.99 1.20 -11.96
C SER A 276 -10.52 0.79 -11.91
N VAL A 277 -10.18 -0.16 -12.78
CA VAL A 277 -8.79 -0.48 -13.16
C VAL A 277 -8.14 0.77 -13.76
N TRP A 278 -7.22 1.38 -13.04
CA TRP A 278 -6.33 2.46 -13.49
C TRP A 278 -4.92 2.04 -13.01
N TYR A 279 -3.91 1.72 -13.83
CA TYR A 279 -3.35 2.40 -15.01
C TYR A 279 -2.70 1.40 -16.00
N GLY A 280 -2.51 1.85 -17.26
CA GLY A 280 -1.64 1.16 -18.22
C GLY A 280 -1.63 1.68 -19.67
N LEU A 281 -2.62 2.49 -20.09
CA LEU A 281 -2.73 2.98 -21.49
C LEU A 281 -2.85 4.50 -21.63
N ASN A 282 -2.84 5.24 -20.52
CA ASN A 282 -3.02 6.69 -20.57
C ASN A 282 -1.76 7.46 -20.94
N GLU A 283 -0.56 6.91 -20.77
CA GLU A 283 0.64 7.52 -21.37
C GLU A 283 0.62 7.44 -22.89
N SER A 284 0.16 6.33 -23.48
CA SER A 284 0.02 6.19 -24.93
C SER A 284 -1.09 7.07 -25.50
N SER A 285 -2.26 7.16 -24.83
CA SER A 285 -3.35 8.06 -25.27
C SER A 285 -3.00 9.55 -25.08
N ARG A 286 -2.26 9.93 -24.03
CA ARG A 286 -1.75 11.30 -23.86
C ARG A 286 -0.66 11.62 -24.89
N ALA A 287 0.22 10.67 -25.24
CA ALA A 287 1.21 10.84 -26.29
C ALA A 287 0.57 11.03 -27.68
N VAL A 288 -0.48 10.27 -27.99
CA VAL A 288 -1.26 10.40 -29.24
C VAL A 288 -2.04 11.73 -29.29
N THR A 289 -2.59 12.19 -28.17
CA THR A 289 -3.30 13.48 -28.12
C THR A 289 -2.33 14.67 -28.21
N LYS A 290 -1.11 14.54 -27.68
CA LYS A 290 -0.01 15.52 -27.88
C LYS A 290 0.51 15.52 -29.32
N LEU A 291 0.54 14.37 -30.00
CA LEU A 291 0.92 14.24 -31.41
C LEU A 291 -0.05 14.97 -32.36
N ILE A 292 -1.33 15.11 -31.99
CA ILE A 292 -2.36 15.77 -32.81
C ILE A 292 -2.26 17.31 -32.73
N ASN A 293 -1.65 17.87 -31.68
CA ASN A 293 -1.74 19.31 -31.36
C ASN A 293 -0.39 20.07 -31.38
N GLU A 294 0.74 19.45 -31.78
CA GLU A 294 2.07 20.08 -31.74
C GLU A 294 2.66 20.45 -33.13
N PRO A 295 3.57 21.44 -33.21
CA PRO A 295 4.23 21.84 -34.47
C PRO A 295 5.12 20.74 -35.07
N GLN A 296 5.12 20.65 -36.39
CA GLN A 296 5.70 19.59 -37.24
C GLN A 296 7.08 19.05 -36.79
N GLY A 297 8.03 19.90 -36.40
CA GLY A 297 9.41 19.46 -36.09
C GLY A 297 9.63 18.73 -34.76
N LYS A 298 8.68 18.72 -33.81
CA LYS A 298 8.80 17.99 -32.52
C LYS A 298 8.11 16.62 -32.54
N VAL A 299 7.16 16.44 -33.46
CA VAL A 299 6.42 15.19 -33.70
C VAL A 299 7.37 14.08 -34.15
N ASP A 300 8.31 14.39 -35.05
CA ASP A 300 9.26 13.43 -35.65
C ASP A 300 10.16 12.74 -34.61
N LYS A 301 10.59 13.48 -33.58
CA LYS A 301 11.46 12.96 -32.52
C LYS A 301 10.71 11.98 -31.59
N ARG A 302 9.41 12.18 -31.40
CA ARG A 302 8.58 11.31 -30.55
C ARG A 302 8.08 10.08 -31.29
N VAL A 303 7.73 10.20 -32.57
CA VAL A 303 7.38 9.04 -33.43
C VAL A 303 8.58 8.10 -33.54
N ARG A 304 9.79 8.61 -33.78
CA ARG A 304 11.01 7.77 -33.74
C ARG A 304 11.22 7.09 -32.39
N LYS A 305 11.07 7.82 -31.28
CA LYS A 305 11.20 7.24 -29.93
C LYS A 305 10.13 6.17 -29.63
N PHE A 306 8.94 6.31 -30.21
CA PHE A 306 7.87 5.33 -30.12
C PHE A 306 8.21 4.07 -30.94
N ILE A 307 8.69 4.22 -32.18
CA ILE A 307 9.17 3.10 -33.02
C ILE A 307 10.34 2.37 -32.33
N GLU A 308 11.33 3.09 -31.82
CA GLU A 308 12.44 2.52 -31.02
C GLU A 308 11.94 1.75 -29.78
N GLY A 309 10.82 2.18 -29.19
CA GLY A 309 10.17 1.49 -28.09
C GLY A 309 9.49 0.18 -28.52
N LEU A 310 8.85 0.18 -29.69
CA LEU A 310 8.25 -1.01 -30.28
C LEU A 310 9.31 -2.07 -30.63
N ASP A 311 10.44 -1.66 -31.21
CA ASP A 311 11.53 -2.58 -31.56
C ASP A 311 12.15 -3.24 -30.31
N LYS A 312 12.34 -2.47 -29.21
CA LYS A 312 12.80 -3.02 -27.93
C LYS A 312 11.81 -4.00 -27.30
N ALA A 313 10.51 -3.73 -27.43
CA ALA A 313 9.46 -4.62 -26.95
C ALA A 313 9.44 -5.92 -27.76
N GLU A 314 9.61 -5.84 -29.08
CA GLU A 314 9.73 -7.01 -29.95
C GLU A 314 10.96 -7.86 -29.58
N ASP A 315 12.13 -7.24 -29.40
CA ASP A 315 13.35 -7.94 -28.97
C ASP A 315 13.17 -8.68 -27.65
N ALA A 316 12.47 -8.06 -26.69
CA ALA A 316 12.15 -8.68 -25.40
C ALA A 316 11.22 -9.91 -25.58
N VAL A 317 10.19 -9.78 -26.42
CA VAL A 317 9.25 -10.87 -26.73
C VAL A 317 9.94 -12.01 -27.49
N GLN A 318 10.77 -11.69 -28.48
CA GLN A 318 11.57 -12.68 -29.21
C GLN A 318 12.58 -13.40 -28.30
N SER A 319 13.23 -12.67 -27.38
CA SER A 319 14.13 -13.25 -26.37
C SER A 319 13.41 -14.23 -25.44
N LEU A 320 12.20 -13.88 -24.99
CA LEU A 320 11.29 -14.77 -24.25
C LEU A 320 10.92 -16.02 -25.07
N ASN A 321 10.59 -15.86 -26.35
CA ASN A 321 10.27 -16.98 -27.25
C ASN A 321 11.47 -17.93 -27.43
N ARG A 322 12.69 -17.39 -27.64
CA ARG A 322 13.94 -18.18 -27.73
C ARG A 322 14.23 -18.94 -26.44
N ARG A 323 14.07 -18.33 -25.25
CA ARG A 323 14.21 -19.01 -23.95
C ARG A 323 13.19 -20.13 -23.76
N ASN A 324 11.96 -19.94 -24.24
CA ASN A 324 10.91 -20.95 -24.15
C ASN A 324 11.14 -22.13 -25.11
N ARG A 325 11.65 -21.88 -26.32
CA ARG A 325 12.04 -22.93 -27.29
C ARG A 325 13.28 -23.69 -26.85
N GLY A 326 14.29 -23.02 -26.28
CA GLY A 326 15.51 -23.67 -25.77
C GLY A 326 15.30 -24.60 -24.58
N ARG A 327 14.16 -24.49 -23.87
CA ARG A 327 13.76 -25.42 -22.79
C ARG A 327 12.98 -26.65 -23.27
N GLN A 328 12.68 -26.78 -24.56
CA GLN A 328 12.02 -27.97 -25.12
C GLN A 328 12.99 -29.12 -25.43
N SER A 329 14.29 -28.88 -25.49
CA SER A 329 15.29 -29.91 -25.87
C SER A 329 15.92 -30.68 -24.71
N ASN A 330 15.64 -30.34 -23.45
CA ASN A 330 16.21 -31.03 -22.28
C ASN A 330 15.11 -31.42 -21.27
N GLY A 331 14.82 -32.73 -21.22
CA GLY A 331 14.12 -33.37 -20.10
C GLY A 331 12.71 -33.84 -20.41
N GLU A 332 12.59 -35.12 -20.79
CA GLU A 332 11.37 -35.91 -20.63
C GLU A 332 10.91 -35.98 -19.17
N TYR A 333 9.61 -36.20 -18.98
CA TYR A 333 8.87 -36.39 -17.73
C TYR A 333 8.49 -35.15 -16.88
N ARG A 334 7.38 -34.49 -17.27
CA ARG A 334 6.22 -34.19 -16.38
C ARG A 334 5.02 -33.64 -17.16
N TYR A 335 3.83 -34.07 -16.74
CA TYR A 335 2.57 -34.22 -17.50
C TYR A 335 1.84 -32.93 -17.99
N ASN A 336 1.17 -33.12 -19.14
CA ASN A 336 0.18 -32.35 -19.93
C ASN A 336 -0.30 -30.93 -19.55
N THR A 337 -0.53 -30.57 -18.30
CA THR A 337 -1.13 -29.24 -17.95
C THR A 337 -0.18 -28.09 -18.28
N ARG A 338 1.13 -28.29 -18.08
CA ARG A 338 2.17 -27.31 -18.47
C ARG A 338 2.34 -27.20 -19.99
N ARG A 339 1.98 -28.23 -20.77
CA ARG A 339 2.09 -28.21 -22.24
C ARG A 339 0.95 -27.42 -22.87
N GLN A 340 -0.27 -27.49 -22.30
CA GLN A 340 -1.38 -26.63 -22.70
C GLN A 340 -1.16 -25.17 -22.32
N GLN A 341 -0.68 -24.88 -21.10
CA GLN A 341 -0.34 -23.50 -20.70
C GLN A 341 0.81 -22.91 -21.53
N LYS A 342 1.87 -23.68 -21.81
CA LYS A 342 2.97 -23.22 -22.68
C LYS A 342 2.57 -23.09 -24.15
N GLY A 343 1.67 -23.96 -24.64
CA GLY A 343 1.09 -23.86 -25.98
C GLY A 343 0.20 -22.63 -26.14
N LEU A 344 -0.57 -22.28 -25.10
CA LEU A 344 -1.32 -21.01 -25.06
C LEU A 344 -0.39 -19.80 -25.00
N GLN A 345 0.67 -19.84 -24.18
CA GLN A 345 1.66 -18.75 -24.12
C GLN A 345 2.40 -18.54 -25.44
N ALA A 346 2.75 -19.60 -26.17
CA ALA A 346 3.40 -19.49 -27.48
C ALA A 346 2.47 -18.87 -28.54
N ARG A 347 1.20 -19.33 -28.63
CA ARG A 347 0.21 -18.73 -29.54
C ARG A 347 -0.04 -17.25 -29.21
N ARG A 348 -0.07 -16.90 -27.93
CA ARG A 348 -0.22 -15.51 -27.47
C ARG A 348 0.97 -14.61 -27.83
N ILE A 349 2.19 -15.16 -27.85
CA ILE A 349 3.39 -14.44 -28.32
C ILE A 349 3.30 -14.21 -29.83
N ASP A 350 2.90 -15.22 -30.60
CA ASP A 350 2.76 -15.09 -32.05
C ASP A 350 1.64 -14.08 -32.42
N ASP A 351 0.55 -14.02 -31.66
CA ASP A 351 -0.49 -13.00 -31.80
C ASP A 351 0.03 -11.57 -31.53
N ILE A 352 0.96 -11.40 -30.57
CA ILE A 352 1.59 -10.11 -30.28
C ILE A 352 2.55 -9.70 -31.40
N ILE A 353 3.28 -10.65 -31.97
CA ILE A 353 4.21 -10.40 -33.10
C ILE A 353 3.42 -10.01 -34.36
N ASP A 354 2.39 -10.77 -34.75
CA ASP A 354 1.53 -10.45 -35.92
C ASP A 354 0.90 -9.05 -35.78
N MET A 355 0.59 -8.65 -34.55
CA MET A 355 0.00 -7.37 -34.22
C MET A 355 0.99 -6.19 -34.27
N LEU A 356 2.24 -6.41 -33.84
CA LEU A 356 3.33 -5.44 -34.03
C LEU A 356 3.66 -5.27 -35.53
N ASP A 357 3.63 -6.37 -36.29
CA ASP A 357 3.85 -6.34 -37.74
C ASP A 357 2.71 -5.60 -38.48
N ARG A 358 1.45 -5.73 -38.05
CA ARG A 358 0.34 -4.93 -38.60
C ARG A 358 0.50 -3.45 -38.32
N LEU A 359 0.97 -3.08 -37.11
CA LEU A 359 1.26 -1.68 -36.78
C LEU A 359 2.39 -1.14 -37.65
N ARG A 360 3.47 -1.91 -37.85
CA ARG A 360 4.59 -1.56 -38.74
C ARG A 360 4.13 -1.37 -40.19
N ASN A 361 3.28 -2.27 -40.69
CA ASN A 361 2.75 -2.25 -42.05
C ASN A 361 1.59 -1.27 -42.28
N SER A 362 1.14 -0.54 -41.27
CA SER A 362 0.06 0.46 -41.39
C SER A 362 0.49 1.79 -42.03
N GLY A 363 1.72 1.85 -42.57
CA GLY A 363 2.25 3.04 -43.26
C GLY A 363 2.91 4.06 -42.34
N ILE A 364 3.32 3.66 -41.13
CA ILE A 364 3.98 4.55 -40.15
C ILE A 364 5.32 5.08 -40.70
N GLU A 365 6.00 4.32 -41.57
CA GLU A 365 7.27 4.73 -42.19
C GLU A 365 7.12 5.95 -43.12
N ASP A 366 5.91 6.21 -43.63
CA ASP A 366 5.56 7.37 -44.46
C ASP A 366 4.72 8.42 -43.70
N ALA A 367 4.71 8.40 -42.35
CA ALA A 367 3.94 9.36 -41.54
C ALA A 367 4.26 10.84 -41.86
N ASP A 368 5.45 11.10 -42.38
CA ASP A 368 5.91 12.41 -42.84
C ASP A 368 5.14 12.91 -44.08
N MET A 369 4.58 12.00 -44.89
CA MET A 369 3.80 12.29 -46.10
C MET A 369 2.28 12.37 -45.84
N LEU A 370 1.83 11.98 -44.65
CA LEU A 370 0.41 12.00 -44.28
C LEU A 370 -0.06 13.41 -43.94
N ASN A 371 -1.19 13.81 -44.51
CA ASN A 371 -1.84 15.06 -44.12
C ASN A 371 -2.49 14.93 -42.72
N THR A 372 -2.90 16.06 -42.12
CA THR A 372 -3.45 16.11 -40.76
C THR A 372 -4.61 15.14 -40.55
N ASN A 373 -5.50 14.96 -41.53
CA ASN A 373 -6.66 14.07 -41.40
C ASN A 373 -6.25 12.60 -41.43
N GLU A 374 -5.24 12.24 -42.23
CA GLU A 374 -4.70 10.88 -42.29
C GLU A 374 -3.94 10.52 -41.00
N ARG A 375 -3.22 11.48 -40.40
CA ARG A 375 -2.59 11.31 -39.08
C ARG A 375 -3.61 11.09 -37.97
N ILE A 376 -4.70 11.86 -37.96
CA ILE A 376 -5.81 11.70 -37.02
C ILE A 376 -6.47 10.33 -37.19
N ARG A 377 -6.67 9.87 -38.43
CA ARG A 377 -7.22 8.56 -38.72
C ARG A 377 -6.31 7.43 -38.21
N LEU A 378 -5.02 7.49 -38.53
CA LEU A 378 -4.01 6.53 -38.07
C LEU A 378 -3.93 6.48 -36.54
N ALA A 379 -3.94 7.64 -35.87
CA ALA A 379 -3.98 7.75 -34.41
C ALA A 379 -5.22 7.08 -33.79
N ASN A 380 -6.39 7.27 -34.41
CA ASN A 380 -7.64 6.65 -33.95
C ASN A 380 -7.66 5.14 -34.18
N ASP A 381 -7.09 4.67 -35.29
CA ASP A 381 -6.98 3.23 -35.60
C ASP A 381 -5.99 2.55 -34.63
N LEU A 382 -4.84 3.18 -34.35
CA LEU A 382 -3.89 2.76 -33.30
C LEU A 382 -4.56 2.68 -31.93
N ARG A 383 -5.32 3.72 -31.55
CA ARG A 383 -6.05 3.75 -30.27
C ARG A 383 -7.09 2.62 -30.19
N ARG A 384 -7.80 2.35 -31.28
CA ARG A 384 -8.80 1.27 -31.35
C ARG A 384 -8.15 -0.10 -31.19
N GLU A 385 -7.03 -0.34 -31.85
CA GLU A 385 -6.29 -1.60 -31.70
C GLU A 385 -5.67 -1.75 -30.31
N LEU A 386 -5.09 -0.70 -29.72
CA LEU A 386 -4.61 -0.71 -28.34
C LEU A 386 -5.73 -1.04 -27.33
N ASN A 387 -6.92 -0.49 -27.52
CA ASN A 387 -8.07 -0.82 -26.67
C ASN A 387 -8.52 -2.28 -26.85
N ARG A 388 -8.51 -2.79 -28.08
CA ARG A 388 -8.83 -4.19 -28.38
C ARG A 388 -7.82 -5.15 -27.74
N ILE A 389 -6.54 -4.76 -27.71
CA ILE A 389 -5.46 -5.48 -27.02
C ILE A 389 -5.73 -5.51 -25.53
N ALA A 390 -6.05 -4.36 -24.94
CA ALA A 390 -6.38 -4.25 -23.52
C ALA A 390 -7.53 -5.20 -23.17
N GLU A 391 -8.62 -5.22 -23.95
CA GLU A 391 -9.74 -6.14 -23.72
C GLU A 391 -9.38 -7.62 -23.83
N LYS A 392 -8.56 -8.00 -24.82
CA LYS A 392 -8.07 -9.38 -24.93
C LYS A 392 -7.19 -9.77 -23.73
N LEU A 393 -6.38 -8.85 -23.21
CA LEU A 393 -5.58 -9.07 -22.01
C LEU A 393 -6.47 -9.20 -20.77
N ARG A 394 -7.51 -8.36 -20.63
CA ARG A 394 -8.51 -8.45 -19.56
C ARG A 394 -9.21 -9.81 -19.52
N GLY A 395 -9.62 -10.34 -20.68
CA GLY A 395 -10.26 -11.66 -20.79
C GLY A 395 -9.32 -12.86 -20.60
N SER A 396 -8.01 -12.65 -20.55
CA SER A 396 -7.00 -13.73 -20.60
C SER A 396 -6.59 -14.29 -19.22
N GLY A 397 -7.09 -13.72 -18.12
CA GLY A 397 -6.70 -14.09 -16.75
C GLY A 397 -5.26 -13.71 -16.38
N LEU A 398 -4.57 -12.94 -17.22
CA LEU A 398 -3.20 -12.43 -16.97
C LEU A 398 -3.18 -11.13 -16.15
N GLU A 399 -4.33 -10.65 -15.68
CA GLU A 399 -4.40 -9.47 -14.80
C GLU A 399 -3.77 -9.68 -13.42
N GLY A 400 -3.35 -10.90 -13.07
CA GLY A 400 -2.80 -11.22 -11.75
C GLY A 400 -1.30 -11.00 -11.56
N GLU A 401 -0.51 -10.73 -12.60
CA GLU A 401 0.97 -10.68 -12.47
C GLU A 401 1.60 -9.31 -12.77
N GLY A 402 0.82 -8.33 -13.26
CA GLY A 402 1.31 -6.99 -13.61
C GLY A 402 0.73 -5.85 -12.76
N ARG A 403 -0.18 -6.14 -11.84
CA ARG A 403 -0.61 -5.15 -10.85
C ARG A 403 0.57 -4.96 -9.90
N HIS A 404 1.02 -3.73 -9.71
CA HIS A 404 1.64 -3.36 -8.44
C HIS A 404 0.54 -3.49 -7.37
N GLU A 405 0.10 -4.72 -7.08
CA GLU A 405 -0.69 -4.98 -5.89
C GLU A 405 0.18 -4.45 -4.75
N HIS A 406 -0.34 -3.46 -4.03
CA HIS A 406 0.19 -3.10 -2.74
C HIS A 406 0.48 -4.39 -2.00
N LYS A 407 1.74 -4.57 -1.59
CA LYS A 407 2.14 -5.78 -0.85
C LYS A 407 1.29 -5.96 0.41
N PHE A 408 0.72 -4.87 0.90
CA PHE A 408 -0.13 -4.81 2.07
C PHE A 408 -1.58 -4.45 1.70
N PRO A 409 -2.58 -4.98 2.42
CA PRO A 409 -3.94 -4.48 2.33
C PRO A 409 -3.98 -2.97 2.66
N ARG A 410 -5.08 -2.29 2.35
CA ARG A 410 -5.30 -0.93 2.87
C ARG A 410 -5.60 -0.95 4.36
N ILE A 411 -5.36 0.17 5.02
CA ILE A 411 -5.75 0.36 6.42
C ILE A 411 -7.29 0.24 6.52
N PRO A 412 -7.84 -0.62 7.40
CA PRO A 412 -9.27 -0.69 7.64
C PRO A 412 -9.79 0.64 8.18
N LEU A 413 -10.91 1.12 7.63
CA LEU A 413 -11.63 2.30 8.11
C LEU A 413 -13.10 1.94 8.36
N PRO A 414 -13.79 2.62 9.30
CA PRO A 414 -13.26 3.68 10.17
C PRO A 414 -12.28 3.14 11.22
N LEU A 415 -11.38 4.01 11.70
CA LEU A 415 -10.52 3.71 12.85
C LEU A 415 -11.36 3.61 14.12
N ARG A 416 -10.99 2.71 15.03
CA ARG A 416 -11.57 2.68 16.39
C ARG A 416 -11.08 3.88 17.20
N PRO A 417 -11.85 4.39 18.18
CA PRO A 417 -11.40 5.51 19.02
C PRO A 417 -10.03 5.29 19.67
N ILE A 418 -9.76 4.07 20.13
CA ILE A 418 -8.47 3.71 20.71
C ILE A 418 -7.31 3.74 19.70
N GLU A 419 -7.57 3.49 18.42
CA GLU A 419 -6.58 3.56 17.34
C GLU A 419 -6.29 5.01 16.98
N VAL A 420 -7.32 5.87 16.93
CA VAL A 420 -7.17 7.32 16.79
C VAL A 420 -6.28 7.86 17.91
N ASN A 421 -6.58 7.54 19.17
CA ASN A 421 -5.76 7.92 20.32
C ASN A 421 -4.31 7.43 20.20
N CYS A 422 -4.08 6.23 19.68
CA CYS A 422 -2.73 5.73 19.45
C CYS A 422 -1.97 6.58 18.41
N VAL A 423 -2.63 7.00 17.33
CA VAL A 423 -2.03 7.89 16.33
C VAL A 423 -1.68 9.24 16.95
N LEU A 424 -2.61 9.83 17.71
CA LEU A 424 -2.40 11.12 18.39
C LEU A 424 -1.25 11.05 19.41
N ASP A 425 -1.19 10.01 20.24
CA ASP A 425 -0.11 9.79 21.20
C ASP A 425 1.28 9.70 20.52
N ILE A 426 1.36 9.06 19.35
CA ILE A 426 2.59 8.97 18.55
C ILE A 426 2.97 10.34 17.97
N LEU A 427 2.01 11.10 17.45
CA LEU A 427 2.27 12.44 16.94
C LEU A 427 2.70 13.39 18.06
N CYS A 428 2.10 13.29 19.25
CA CYS A 428 2.52 14.02 20.43
C CYS A 428 3.98 13.68 20.80
N TYR A 429 4.36 12.40 20.76
CA TYR A 429 5.75 11.97 20.99
C TYR A 429 6.75 12.53 19.96
N ILE A 430 6.32 12.71 18.70
CA ILE A 430 7.10 13.40 17.66
C ILE A 430 7.21 14.90 17.96
N GLU A 431 6.11 15.55 18.37
CA GLU A 431 6.09 16.95 18.78
C GLU A 431 7.01 17.20 19.99
N GLU A 432 7.12 16.26 20.92
CA GLU A 432 8.08 16.37 22.03
C GLU A 432 9.55 16.25 21.58
N GLY A 433 9.81 15.93 20.30
CA GLY A 433 11.15 15.73 19.75
C GLY A 433 11.77 14.38 20.13
N CYS A 434 10.98 13.46 20.66
CA CYS A 434 11.48 12.18 21.17
C CYS A 434 11.67 11.12 20.07
N ALA A 435 11.19 11.39 18.85
CA ALA A 435 11.26 10.49 17.68
C ALA A 435 12.39 10.78 16.67
N ASP A 436 13.24 11.80 16.90
CA ASP A 436 14.28 12.25 15.94
C ASP A 436 15.48 11.27 15.82
N LYS A 437 15.52 10.21 16.62
CA LYS A 437 16.66 9.28 16.63
C LYS A 437 16.51 8.20 15.57
N THR A 438 17.57 7.97 14.79
CA THR A 438 17.77 6.78 13.97
C THR A 438 18.67 5.78 14.70
N THR A 439 18.33 4.50 14.69
CA THR A 439 19.09 3.47 15.44
C THR A 439 19.99 2.59 14.59
N GLY A 440 19.68 2.43 13.29
CA GLY A 440 20.36 1.48 12.41
C GLY A 440 20.06 0.01 12.72
N ASP A 441 19.12 -0.29 13.62
CA ASP A 441 18.83 -1.68 14.02
C ASP A 441 18.26 -2.52 12.88
N VAL A 442 17.47 -1.91 11.98
CA VAL A 442 16.97 -2.58 10.77
C VAL A 442 18.14 -3.06 9.91
N GLU A 443 19.11 -2.20 9.61
CA GLU A 443 20.29 -2.55 8.80
C GLU A 443 21.15 -3.61 9.49
N LYS A 444 21.37 -3.45 10.79
CA LYS A 444 22.14 -4.40 11.60
C LYS A 444 21.55 -5.81 11.59
N ILE A 445 20.22 -5.94 11.62
CA ILE A 445 19.54 -7.24 11.67
C ILE A 445 19.42 -7.84 10.26
N THR A 446 19.02 -7.03 9.29
CA THR A 446 18.67 -7.50 7.95
C THR A 446 19.84 -7.51 6.96
N HIS A 447 20.94 -6.83 7.31
CA HIS A 447 22.09 -6.57 6.43
C HIS A 447 21.71 -5.84 5.14
N ARG A 448 20.65 -5.01 5.17
CA ARG A 448 20.26 -4.14 4.06
C ARG A 448 19.97 -2.72 4.55
N GLU A 449 20.17 -1.74 3.68
CA GLU A 449 19.71 -0.38 3.96
C GLU A 449 18.17 -0.36 4.07
N PRO A 450 17.60 0.28 5.11
CA PRO A 450 16.16 0.44 5.23
C PRO A 450 15.60 1.30 4.08
N GLN A 451 14.37 1.01 3.66
CA GLN A 451 13.66 1.77 2.65
C GLN A 451 13.45 3.22 3.15
N SER A 452 13.82 4.18 2.31
CA SER A 452 13.52 5.59 2.60
C SER A 452 12.05 5.91 2.28
N ILE A 453 11.50 6.89 3.00
CA ILE A 453 10.14 7.38 2.75
C ILE A 453 9.95 7.92 1.31
N LYS A 454 11.02 8.43 0.67
CA LYS A 454 10.97 8.83 -0.74
C LYS A 454 10.67 7.65 -1.65
N ILE A 455 11.36 6.52 -1.45
CA ILE A 455 11.10 5.29 -2.22
C ILE A 455 9.67 4.80 -1.97
N TRP A 456 9.18 4.92 -0.73
CA TRP A 456 7.78 4.59 -0.45
C TRP A 456 6.82 5.47 -1.24
N PHE A 457 6.98 6.80 -1.19
CA PHE A 457 6.17 7.71 -2.00
C PHE A 457 6.29 7.43 -3.48
N GLU A 458 7.48 7.17 -4.03
CA GLU A 458 7.67 6.83 -5.45
C GLU A 458 6.91 5.56 -5.87
N ILE A 459 6.86 4.55 -4.99
CA ILE A 459 6.15 3.28 -5.23
C ILE A 459 4.62 3.46 -5.07
N SER A 460 4.19 4.23 -4.08
CA SER A 460 2.79 4.55 -3.80
C SER A 460 2.23 5.65 -4.71
N SER A 461 3.12 6.38 -5.39
CA SER A 461 2.83 7.56 -6.22
C SER A 461 1.73 7.34 -7.26
N PRO A 462 1.61 6.20 -7.96
CA PRO A 462 0.50 6.01 -8.90
C PRO A 462 -0.89 6.16 -8.26
N GLU A 463 -1.03 6.09 -6.94
CA GLU A 463 -2.29 6.45 -6.28
C GLU A 463 -2.35 7.94 -5.94
N ILE A 464 -1.28 8.50 -5.37
CA ILE A 464 -1.20 9.91 -4.92
C ILE A 464 -1.21 10.88 -6.12
N VAL A 465 -0.36 10.64 -7.11
CA VAL A 465 -0.25 11.47 -8.33
C VAL A 465 -1.56 11.52 -9.13
N ASN A 466 -2.35 10.45 -9.07
CA ASN A 466 -3.60 10.37 -9.80
C ASN A 466 -4.80 10.88 -9.00
N SER A 467 -4.56 11.26 -7.75
CA SER A 467 -5.58 11.75 -6.84
C SER A 467 -5.40 13.23 -6.46
N VAL A 468 -4.25 13.82 -6.78
CA VAL A 468 -4.05 15.28 -6.72
C VAL A 468 -4.84 15.98 -7.85
N PRO A 469 -5.72 16.95 -7.54
CA PRO A 469 -6.41 17.73 -8.55
C PRO A 469 -5.40 18.52 -9.40
N THR A 470 -5.38 18.30 -10.73
CA THR A 470 -4.57 19.16 -11.60
C THR A 470 -5.20 20.56 -11.68
N LEU A 471 -4.37 21.61 -11.73
CA LEU A 471 -4.83 23.01 -11.92
C LEU A 471 -5.74 23.16 -13.15
N GLU A 472 -5.54 22.38 -14.21
CA GLU A 472 -6.41 22.38 -15.40
C GLU A 472 -7.80 21.78 -15.13
N THR A 473 -7.95 20.83 -14.21
CA THR A 473 -9.28 20.24 -13.87
C THR A 473 -10.17 21.21 -13.12
N ALA A 474 -9.61 22.11 -12.31
CA ALA A 474 -10.37 23.13 -11.61
C ALA A 474 -10.94 24.19 -12.58
N ASP A 475 -10.19 24.54 -13.63
CA ASP A 475 -10.63 25.49 -14.65
C ASP A 475 -11.59 24.87 -15.69
N VAL A 476 -11.48 23.56 -15.96
CA VAL A 476 -12.36 22.88 -16.94
C VAL A 476 -13.76 22.59 -16.37
N ILE A 477 -13.91 22.43 -15.05
CA ILE A 477 -15.24 22.30 -14.42
C ILE A 477 -16.02 23.63 -14.48
N ALA A 478 -15.35 24.77 -14.67
CA ALA A 478 -16.00 26.07 -14.80
C ALA A 478 -16.59 26.35 -16.20
N VAL A 479 -16.33 25.52 -17.24
CA VAL A 479 -16.82 25.79 -18.60
C VAL A 479 -17.30 24.52 -19.31
N ARG A 480 -18.48 24.00 -18.92
CA ARG A 480 -19.31 23.16 -19.81
C ARG A 480 -20.77 23.09 -19.38
N ILE A 481 -21.47 24.22 -19.46
CA ILE A 481 -22.93 24.23 -19.58
C ILE A 481 -23.25 24.62 -21.03
N THR A 482 -23.51 23.63 -21.89
CA THR A 482 -24.10 23.86 -23.21
C THR A 482 -25.58 23.52 -23.13
N THR A 483 -26.41 24.54 -22.94
CA THR A 483 -27.86 24.46 -23.07
C THR A 483 -28.22 24.22 -24.54
N THR A 484 -28.86 23.08 -24.82
CA THR A 484 -29.57 22.89 -26.09
C THR A 484 -31.04 23.15 -25.82
N THR A 485 -31.55 24.30 -26.21
CA THR A 485 -32.99 24.50 -26.37
C THR A 485 -33.24 25.41 -27.57
N VAL A 486 -34.11 24.92 -28.45
CA VAL A 486 -34.51 25.50 -29.73
C VAL A 486 -35.36 26.75 -29.48
N GLY A 487 -35.06 27.85 -30.20
CA GLY A 487 -36.09 28.83 -30.61
C GLY A 487 -35.84 30.32 -30.31
N VAL A 488 -35.60 31.06 -31.40
CA VAL A 488 -35.94 32.49 -31.64
C VAL A 488 -34.98 33.59 -31.10
N ILE A 489 -34.57 34.47 -32.03
CA ILE A 489 -33.69 35.67 -31.94
C ILE A 489 -34.56 36.93 -32.27
N PRO A 490 -34.20 38.22 -32.02
CA PRO A 490 -33.24 38.88 -31.09
C PRO A 490 -33.85 40.02 -30.24
N THR A 491 -33.15 40.45 -29.18
CA THR A 491 -32.71 41.86 -29.04
C THR A 491 -31.46 41.91 -28.16
N THR A 492 -30.36 42.40 -28.71
CA THR A 492 -29.06 42.57 -28.05
C THR A 492 -29.06 43.84 -27.20
N THR A 493 -28.85 43.68 -25.89
CA THR A 493 -28.30 44.74 -25.03
C THR A 493 -27.01 44.19 -24.44
N ASN A 494 -25.87 44.73 -24.86
CA ASN A 494 -24.58 44.38 -24.29
C ASN A 494 -24.49 45.01 -22.90
N VAL A 495 -24.43 44.17 -21.86
CA VAL A 495 -23.92 44.57 -20.55
C VAL A 495 -22.57 43.89 -20.41
N GLU A 496 -21.49 44.66 -20.48
CA GLU A 496 -20.17 44.20 -20.05
C GLU A 496 -20.17 44.17 -18.52
N LEU A 497 -20.22 42.96 -17.96
CA LEU A 497 -19.92 42.75 -16.54
C LEU A 497 -18.46 42.36 -16.40
N SER A 498 -17.80 42.89 -15.37
CA SER A 498 -16.45 42.49 -15.02
C SER A 498 -16.41 41.01 -14.59
N VAL A 499 -15.23 40.39 -14.68
CA VAL A 499 -15.00 38.99 -14.28
C VAL A 499 -15.42 38.74 -12.82
N ALA A 500 -15.33 39.75 -11.96
CA ALA A 500 -15.77 39.68 -10.56
C ALA A 500 -17.30 39.60 -10.44
N GLU A 501 -18.03 40.44 -11.18
CA GLU A 501 -19.51 40.46 -11.16
C GLU A 501 -20.11 39.22 -11.81
N SER A 502 -19.42 38.64 -12.79
CA SER A 502 -19.80 37.36 -13.41
C SER A 502 -19.66 36.18 -12.42
N LYS A 503 -18.61 36.18 -11.59
CA LYS A 503 -18.44 35.18 -10.52
C LYS A 503 -19.53 35.30 -9.46
N GLU A 504 -19.85 36.52 -9.05
CA GLU A 504 -20.87 36.75 -8.02
C GLU A 504 -22.29 36.40 -8.51
N TYR A 505 -22.61 36.71 -9.77
CA TYR A 505 -23.89 36.34 -10.39
C TYR A 505 -24.05 34.82 -10.52
N VAL A 506 -22.99 34.11 -10.95
CA VAL A 506 -23.00 32.63 -11.07
C VAL A 506 -23.14 31.98 -9.72
N MET A 507 -22.39 32.43 -8.70
CA MET A 507 -22.52 31.91 -7.34
C MET A 507 -23.93 32.13 -6.79
N ARG A 508 -24.53 33.30 -7.02
CA ARG A 508 -25.89 33.64 -6.57
C ARG A 508 -26.98 32.79 -7.23
N GLU A 509 -26.84 32.41 -8.50
CA GLU A 509 -27.79 31.52 -9.18
C GLU A 509 -27.57 30.02 -8.87
N ILE A 510 -26.34 29.62 -8.57
CA ILE A 510 -26.03 28.29 -8.01
C ILE A 510 -26.66 28.16 -6.62
N THR A 511 -26.52 29.16 -5.75
CA THR A 511 -27.15 29.16 -4.41
C THR A 511 -28.68 29.13 -4.48
N LYS A 512 -29.30 29.85 -5.43
CA LYS A 512 -30.77 29.78 -5.65
C LYS A 512 -31.23 28.42 -6.19
N SER A 513 -30.42 27.77 -7.01
CA SER A 513 -30.75 26.45 -7.57
C SER A 513 -30.56 25.32 -6.56
N LEU A 514 -29.54 25.41 -5.71
CA LEU A 514 -29.30 24.48 -4.61
C LEU A 514 -30.32 24.66 -3.47
N GLY A 515 -30.77 25.88 -3.20
CA GLY A 515 -31.84 26.16 -2.23
C GLY A 515 -33.21 25.57 -2.61
N LYS A 516 -33.43 25.19 -3.89
CA LYS A 516 -34.65 24.53 -4.36
C LYS A 516 -34.63 23.00 -4.23
N TYR A 517 -33.47 22.39 -3.94
CA TYR A 517 -33.32 20.94 -3.79
C TYR A 517 -33.28 20.45 -2.33
N PHE A 518 -33.37 21.37 -1.35
CA PHE A 518 -33.32 21.03 0.08
C PHE A 518 -34.66 21.07 0.83
N PHE A 519 -35.79 21.24 0.13
CA PHE A 519 -37.13 21.09 0.71
C PHE A 519 -37.94 20.08 -0.10
N HIS A 520 -37.66 18.79 0.08
CA HIS A 520 -38.64 17.70 -0.10
C HIS A 520 -38.11 16.35 0.45
N VAL A 521 -37.71 16.31 1.73
CA VAL A 521 -37.75 15.09 2.57
C VAL A 521 -38.03 15.49 4.02
N VAL A 522 -39.17 16.14 4.27
CA VAL A 522 -39.96 16.03 5.52
C VAL A 522 -41.40 16.37 5.17
N SER A 523 -42.19 15.34 4.89
CA SER A 523 -43.64 15.24 5.10
C SER A 523 -44.06 13.80 4.85
#